data_AF-A0A3D0ZIE4-F1
#
_entry.id   AF-A0A3D0ZIE4-F1
#
_cell.length_a   1.000
_cell.length_b   1.000
_cell.length_c   1.000
_cell.angle_alpha   90.00
_cell.angle_beta   90.00
_cell.angle_gamma   90.00
#
_symmetry.space_group_name_H-M   'P 1'
#
loop_
_entity.id
_entity.type
_entity.pdbx_description
1 polymer ?
#
loop_
_entity_poly.entity_id
_entity_poly.type
_entity_poly.pdbx_seq_one_letter_code
_entity_poly.pdbx_strand_id
1 'polypeptide(L)'
;MAGPLSGDGTSTGPGPSFLRVLNSEFIKFRTLRSTLILLGSTIVVIVGIAALASWGIGQALQQSGADPRRAAAIAAQGDIAAAAPSAGISFAQLILGSLAVLIISSEFTTGMARSTFTAVPKRIPAFLAKLIVVVVSAFLVSA
;
A
#
# COMPACT_ATOMS: atom_id res chain seq x y z
N MET A 1 -31.84 -24.59 54.18
CA MET A 1 -32.54 -23.50 53.47
C MET A 1 -31.56 -22.97 52.42
N ALA A 2 -31.54 -23.59 51.23
CA ALA A 2 -30.61 -23.23 50.16
C ALA A 2 -31.31 -22.18 49.27
N GLY A 3 -30.74 -20.98 49.20
CA GLY A 3 -31.24 -19.92 48.31
C GLY A 3 -30.91 -20.22 46.85
N PRO A 4 -31.73 -19.76 45.89
CA PRO A 4 -31.48 -19.97 44.47
C PRO A 4 -30.29 -19.09 44.03
N LEU A 5 -29.28 -19.72 43.43
CA LEU A 5 -28.19 -19.01 42.76
C LEU A 5 -28.75 -18.38 41.48
N SER A 6 -28.99 -17.08 41.52
CA SER A 6 -29.32 -16.26 40.36
C SER A 6 -28.19 -16.37 39.35
N GLY A 7 -28.45 -17.03 38.22
CA GLY A 7 -27.55 -17.07 37.09
C GLY A 7 -27.36 -15.67 36.54
N ASP A 8 -26.24 -15.03 36.88
CA ASP A 8 -25.74 -13.89 36.13
C ASP A 8 -25.41 -14.40 34.73
N GLY A 9 -26.35 -14.17 33.81
CA GLY A 9 -26.14 -14.34 32.39
C GLY A 9 -24.96 -13.47 32.01
N THR A 10 -23.82 -14.09 31.76
CA THR A 10 -22.64 -13.44 31.20
C THR A 10 -23.08 -12.75 29.91
N SER A 11 -23.32 -11.44 29.97
CA SER A 11 -23.61 -10.64 28.80
C SER A 11 -22.35 -10.64 27.95
N THR A 12 -22.27 -11.56 26.99
CA THR A 12 -21.25 -11.55 25.95
C THR A 12 -21.45 -10.24 25.19
N GLY A 13 -20.65 -9.23 25.51
CA GLY A 13 -20.71 -7.93 24.84
C GLY A 13 -20.65 -8.13 23.32
N PRO A 14 -21.31 -7.27 22.52
CA PRO A 14 -21.32 -7.39 21.07
C PRO A 14 -19.89 -7.54 20.55
N GLY A 15 -19.63 -8.61 19.77
CA GLY A 15 -18.33 -8.83 19.14
C GLY A 15 -17.87 -7.61 18.34
N PRO A 16 -16.56 -7.45 18.10
CA PRO A 16 -16.02 -6.27 17.45
C PRO A 16 -16.66 -6.07 16.06
N SER A 17 -17.16 -4.87 15.80
CA SER A 17 -17.72 -4.50 14.50
C SER A 17 -16.62 -4.44 13.43
N PHE A 18 -16.99 -4.64 12.16
CA PHE A 18 -16.06 -4.58 11.02
C PHE A 18 -15.25 -3.26 10.99
N LEU A 19 -15.90 -2.13 11.32
CA LEU A 19 -15.23 -0.83 11.39
C LEU A 19 -14.16 -0.77 12.50
N ARG A 20 -14.40 -1.42 13.64
CA ARG A 20 -13.41 -1.49 14.73
C ARG A 20 -12.21 -2.35 14.33
N VAL A 21 -12.45 -3.44 13.59
CA VAL A 21 -11.39 -4.29 13.04
C VAL A 21 -10.56 -3.51 12.00
N LEU A 22 -11.21 -2.79 11.09
CA LEU A 22 -10.54 -1.95 10.10
C LEU A 22 -9.66 -0.87 10.74
N ASN A 23 -10.17 -0.19 11.77
CA ASN A 23 -9.41 0.86 12.46
C ASN A 23 -8.19 0.29 13.20
N SER A 24 -8.32 -0.90 13.80
CA SER A 24 -7.21 -1.63 14.42
C SER A 24 -6.12 -2.00 13.41
N GLU A 25 -6.52 -2.48 12.22
CA GLU A 25 -5.58 -2.79 11.14
C GLU A 25 -4.89 -1.53 10.58
N PHE A 26 -5.61 -0.41 10.49
CA PHE A 26 -5.04 0.86 10.06
C PHE A 26 -3.97 1.40 11.04
N ILE A 27 -4.21 1.26 12.35
CA ILE A 27 -3.22 1.63 13.38
C ILE A 27 -1.98 0.75 13.26
N LYS A 28 -2.12 -0.57 13.08
CA LYS A 28 -0.98 -1.47 12.87
C LYS A 28 -0.17 -1.07 11.64
N PHE A 29 -0.84 -0.81 10.53
CA PHE A 29 -0.22 -0.38 9.28
C PHE A 29 0.63 0.89 9.47
N ARG A 30 0.11 1.90 10.18
CA ARG A 30 0.84 3.16 10.43
C ARG A 30 1.98 3.03 11.43
N THR A 31 1.89 2.09 12.36
CA THR A 31 2.87 1.97 13.47
C THR A 31 4.08 1.12 13.09
N LEU A 32 3.97 0.27 12.07
CA LEU A 32 5.08 -0.54 11.58
C LEU A 32 6.08 0.33 10.79
N ARG A 33 7.29 0.53 11.35
CA ARG A 33 8.36 1.30 10.68
C ARG A 33 8.72 0.73 9.30
N SER A 34 8.64 -0.59 9.12
CA SER A 34 8.88 -1.23 7.82
C SER A 34 7.89 -0.76 6.74
N THR A 35 6.62 -0.54 7.11
CA THR A 35 5.60 0.00 6.20
C THR A 35 5.92 1.44 5.79
N LEU A 36 6.30 2.28 6.74
CA LEU A 36 6.68 3.67 6.45
C LEU A 36 7.95 3.77 5.60
N ILE A 37 8.94 2.91 5.86
CA ILE A 37 10.17 2.84 5.07
C ILE A 37 9.85 2.40 3.63
N LEU A 38 9.00 1.39 3.46
CA LEU A 38 8.60 0.93 2.12
C LEU A 38 7.81 1.99 1.37
N LEU A 39 6.80 2.61 1.99
CA LEU A 39 6.06 3.72 1.39
C LEU A 39 6.96 4.89 0.99
N GLY A 40 7.87 5.29 1.89
CA GLY A 40 8.86 6.33 1.61
C GLY A 40 9.78 5.93 0.45
N SER A 41 10.26 4.69 0.43
CA SER A 41 11.10 4.19 -0.68
C SER A 41 10.34 4.15 -2.00
N THR A 42 9.04 3.82 -1.99
CA THR A 42 8.19 3.85 -3.18
C THR A 42 8.13 5.25 -3.75
N ILE A 43 7.85 6.26 -2.93
CA ILE A 43 7.79 7.67 -3.35
C ILE A 43 9.14 8.11 -3.91
N VAL A 44 10.24 7.79 -3.21
CA VAL A 44 11.60 8.13 -3.65
C VAL A 44 11.93 7.50 -5.00
N VAL A 45 11.53 6.25 -5.23
CA VAL A 45 11.77 5.55 -6.51
C VAL A 45 10.91 6.13 -7.63
N ILE A 46 9.62 6.42 -7.39
CA ILE A 46 8.75 7.05 -8.39
C ILE A 46 9.36 8.38 -8.83
N VAL A 47 9.64 9.26 -7.87
CA VAL A 47 10.16 10.60 -8.13
C VAL A 47 11.57 10.55 -8.73
N GLY A 48 12.44 9.69 -8.21
CA GLY A 48 13.81 9.55 -8.67
C GLY A 48 13.89 9.08 -10.13
N ILE A 49 13.11 8.05 -10.49
CA ILE A 49 13.06 7.55 -11.86
C ILE A 49 12.39 8.58 -12.79
N ALA A 50 11.29 9.21 -12.38
CA ALA A 50 10.62 10.24 -13.17
C ALA A 50 11.55 11.45 -13.44
N ALA A 51 12.33 11.86 -12.44
CA ALA A 51 13.32 12.93 -12.57
C ALA A 51 14.45 12.55 -13.54
N LEU A 52 14.99 11.33 -13.43
CA LEU A 52 16.02 10.82 -14.33
C LEU A 52 15.51 10.69 -15.77
N ALA A 53 14.28 10.19 -15.96
CA ALA A 53 13.65 10.09 -17.27
C ALA A 53 13.44 11.48 -17.90
N SER A 54 12.90 12.42 -17.13
CA SER A 54 12.68 13.80 -17.57
C SER A 54 13.99 14.50 -17.91
N TRP A 55 15.03 14.29 -17.10
CA TRP A 55 16.38 14.80 -17.37
C TRP A 55 16.95 14.22 -18.66
N GLY A 56 16.85 12.91 -18.87
CA GLY A 56 17.34 12.24 -20.09
C GLY A 56 16.66 12.77 -21.36
N ILE A 57 15.34 12.98 -21.31
CA ILE A 57 14.57 13.57 -22.41
C ILE A 57 15.01 15.02 -22.66
N GLY A 58 15.20 15.82 -21.60
CA GLY A 58 15.70 17.18 -21.70
C GLY A 58 17.09 17.27 -22.34
N GLN A 59 18.00 16.36 -21.99
CA GLN A 59 19.34 16.27 -22.60
C GLN A 59 19.26 15.88 -24.08
N ALA A 60 18.41 14.90 -24.43
CA ALA A 60 18.21 14.47 -25.82
C ALA A 60 17.65 15.60 -26.71
N LEU A 61 16.71 16.39 -26.17
CA LEU A 61 16.16 17.57 -26.86
C LEU A 61 17.22 18.65 -27.08
N GLN A 62 18.06 18.94 -26.07
CA GLN A 62 19.16 19.92 -26.20
C GLN A 62 20.18 19.50 -27.26
N GLN A 63 20.55 18.22 -27.31
CA GLN A 63 21.45 17.69 -28.33
C GLN A 63 20.83 17.71 -29.73
N SER A 64 19.51 17.58 -29.83
CA SER A 64 18.76 17.58 -31.09
C SER A 64 18.44 18.98 -31.63
N GLY A 65 18.60 20.04 -30.81
CA GLY A 65 18.43 21.43 -31.25
C GLY A 65 19.38 21.87 -32.37
N ALA A 66 20.46 21.12 -32.61
CA ALA A 66 21.37 21.32 -33.73
C ALA A 66 20.84 20.79 -35.08
N ASP A 67 19.78 19.96 -35.07
CA ASP A 67 19.31 19.23 -36.25
C ASP A 67 17.76 19.18 -36.29
N PRO A 68 17.08 20.07 -37.06
CA PRO A 68 15.63 20.27 -37.01
C PRO A 68 14.79 19.01 -37.25
N ARG A 69 15.31 18.06 -38.04
CA ARG A 69 14.64 16.77 -38.33
C ARG A 69 14.61 15.85 -37.11
N ARG A 70 15.66 15.88 -36.27
CA ARG A 70 15.73 15.08 -35.04
C ARG A 70 14.82 15.64 -33.96
N ALA A 71 14.77 16.96 -33.81
CA ALA A 71 13.84 17.61 -32.89
C ALA A 71 12.38 17.30 -33.24
N ALA A 72 12.02 17.32 -34.53
CA ALA A 72 10.68 16.95 -34.99
C ALA A 72 10.34 15.46 -34.75
N ALA A 73 11.31 14.56 -34.90
CA ALA A 73 11.13 13.13 -34.61
C ALA A 73 10.87 12.86 -33.11
N ILE A 74 11.62 13.51 -32.22
CA ILE A 74 11.41 13.38 -30.76
C ILE A 74 10.08 14.02 -30.34
N ALA A 75 9.71 15.17 -30.92
CA ALA A 75 8.42 15.82 -30.67
C ALA A 75 7.23 14.99 -31.16
N ALA A 76 7.38 14.30 -32.30
CA ALA A 76 6.39 13.33 -32.79
C ALA A 76 6.26 12.12 -31.85
N GLN A 77 7.31 11.82 -31.09
CA GLN A 77 7.34 10.85 -30.00
C GLN A 77 6.88 11.43 -28.65
N GLY A 78 6.05 12.49 -28.68
CA GLY A 78 5.52 13.18 -27.49
C GLY A 78 4.85 12.26 -26.46
N ASP A 79 4.45 11.06 -26.85
CA ASP A 79 3.96 9.99 -25.98
C ASP A 79 5.02 9.53 -24.94
N ILE A 80 6.31 9.51 -25.33
CA ILE A 80 7.42 9.15 -24.43
C ILE A 80 7.67 10.27 -23.40
N ALA A 81 7.53 11.54 -23.81
CA ALA A 81 7.63 12.67 -22.90
C ALA A 81 6.45 12.72 -21.91
N ALA A 82 5.24 12.38 -22.39
CA ALA A 82 4.06 12.26 -21.55
C ALA A 82 4.12 11.09 -20.55
N ALA A 83 4.86 10.02 -20.89
CA ALA A 83 5.09 8.87 -20.01
C ALA A 83 6.24 9.05 -19.00
N ALA A 84 7.06 10.10 -19.12
CA ALA A 84 8.19 10.33 -18.23
C ALA A 84 7.81 10.44 -16.74
N PRO A 85 6.69 11.09 -16.35
CA PRO A 85 6.26 11.16 -14.95
C PRO A 85 5.85 9.81 -14.36
N SER A 86 5.35 8.89 -15.20
CA SER A 86 4.88 7.56 -14.77
C SER A 86 5.94 6.46 -14.87
N ALA A 87 7.13 6.76 -15.41
CA ALA A 87 8.20 5.79 -15.60
C ALA A 87 8.64 5.06 -14.32
N GLY A 88 8.52 5.72 -13.16
CA GLY A 88 8.87 5.13 -11.87
C GLY A 88 7.83 4.17 -11.29
N ILE A 89 6.60 4.14 -11.83
CA ILE A 89 5.49 3.35 -11.29
C ILE A 89 5.77 1.84 -11.41
N SER A 90 6.35 1.38 -12.53
CA SER A 90 6.64 -0.05 -12.72
C SER A 90 7.64 -0.60 -11.71
N PHE A 91 8.63 0.20 -11.30
CA PHE A 91 9.57 -0.19 -10.23
C PHE A 91 8.92 -0.12 -8.85
N ALA A 92 8.11 0.91 -8.61
CA ALA A 92 7.34 1.07 -7.38
C ALA A 92 6.40 -0.10 -7.10
N GLN A 93 5.85 -0.74 -8.13
CA GLN A 93 5.01 -1.94 -8.00
C GLN A 93 5.74 -3.11 -7.33
N LEU A 94 7.06 -3.26 -7.52
CA LEU A 94 7.84 -4.31 -6.85
C LEU A 94 7.90 -4.07 -5.34
N ILE A 95 8.10 -2.80 -4.94
CA ILE A 95 8.14 -2.39 -3.53
C ILE A 95 6.76 -2.56 -2.90
N LEU A 96 5.70 -2.10 -3.57
CA LEU A 96 4.32 -2.27 -3.11
C LEU A 96 3.92 -3.75 -3.01
N GLY A 97 4.36 -4.60 -3.94
CA GLY A 97 4.18 -6.05 -3.86
C GLY A 97 4.84 -6.64 -2.62
N SER A 98 6.08 -6.23 -2.31
CA SER A 98 6.77 -6.65 -1.08
C SER A 98 6.05 -6.18 0.19
N LEU A 99 5.50 -4.96 0.19
CA LEU A 99 4.72 -4.40 1.28
C LEU A 99 3.44 -5.23 1.52
N ALA A 100 2.75 -5.63 0.46
CA ALA A 100 1.57 -6.49 0.55
C ALA A 100 1.90 -7.84 1.21
N VAL A 101 3.01 -8.48 0.80
CA VAL A 101 3.47 -9.74 1.39
C VAL A 101 3.83 -9.56 2.87
N LEU A 102 4.53 -8.49 3.24
CA LEU A 102 4.92 -8.23 4.63
C LEU A 102 3.72 -7.99 5.55
N ILE A 103 2.68 -7.31 5.07
CA ILE A 103 1.46 -7.08 5.85
C ILE A 103 0.70 -8.39 6.13
N ILE A 104 0.75 -9.34 5.19
CA ILE A 104 0.17 -10.67 5.37
C ILE A 104 1.07 -11.52 6.27
N SER A 105 2.37 -11.57 6.00
CA SER A 105 3.35 -12.42 6.70
C SER A 105 3.56 -12.02 8.16
N SER A 106 3.58 -10.72 8.47
CA SER A 106 3.82 -10.18 9.83
C SER A 106 2.81 -10.67 10.87
N GLU A 107 1.60 -11.07 10.45
CA GLU A 107 0.59 -11.65 11.31
C GLU A 107 0.96 -13.04 11.83
N PHE A 108 1.69 -13.81 11.02
CA PHE A 108 2.21 -15.13 11.36
C PHE A 108 3.50 -15.04 12.18
N THR A 109 4.36 -14.06 11.89
CA THR A 109 5.60 -13.82 12.63
C THR A 109 5.34 -13.39 14.07
N THR A 110 4.30 -12.59 14.31
CA THR A 110 3.97 -12.02 15.63
C THR A 110 2.96 -12.86 16.43
N GLY A 111 2.45 -13.95 15.85
CA GLY A 111 1.44 -14.80 16.48
C GLY A 111 0.04 -14.16 16.61
N MET A 112 -0.16 -12.94 16.08
CA MET A 112 -1.43 -12.21 16.16
C MET A 112 -2.60 -12.95 15.51
N ALA A 113 -2.34 -13.80 14.51
CA ALA A 113 -3.37 -14.61 13.85
C ALA A 113 -4.22 -15.42 14.85
N ARG A 114 -3.60 -16.03 15.88
CA ARG A 114 -4.36 -16.81 16.88
C ARG A 114 -5.27 -15.94 17.75
N SER A 115 -4.82 -14.75 18.14
CA SER A 115 -5.62 -13.82 18.96
C SER A 115 -6.79 -13.24 18.15
N THR A 116 -6.57 -12.90 16.88
CA THR A 116 -7.63 -12.39 16.00
C THR A 116 -8.69 -13.45 15.71
N PHE A 117 -8.29 -14.71 15.42
CA PHE A 117 -9.23 -15.78 15.10
C PHE A 117 -9.96 -16.35 16.33
N THR A 118 -9.46 -16.11 17.54
CA THR A 118 -10.21 -16.44 18.78
C THR A 118 -11.23 -15.37 19.14
N ALA A 119 -10.98 -14.10 18.79
CA ALA A 119 -11.90 -12.99 19.04
C ALA A 119 -12.95 -12.76 17.93
N VAL A 120 -12.64 -13.11 16.67
CA VAL A 120 -13.53 -12.95 15.51
C VAL A 120 -13.73 -14.30 14.80
N PRO A 121 -14.80 -15.05 15.11
CA PRO A 121 -15.03 -16.38 14.53
C PRO A 121 -15.33 -16.36 13.02
N LYS A 122 -15.74 -15.21 12.45
CA LYS A 122 -15.92 -15.03 11.00
C LYS A 122 -14.60 -14.56 10.34
N ARG A 123 -13.97 -15.42 9.55
CA ARG A 123 -12.63 -15.20 8.95
C ARG A 123 -12.59 -14.14 7.83
N ILE A 124 -13.69 -13.94 7.12
CA ILE A 124 -13.80 -13.05 5.96
C ILE A 124 -13.63 -11.55 6.30
N PRO A 125 -14.30 -10.98 7.33
CA PRO A 125 -14.20 -9.55 7.62
C PRO A 125 -12.79 -9.09 8.01
N ALA A 126 -12.01 -9.91 8.71
CA ALA A 126 -10.62 -9.57 9.04
C ALA A 126 -9.72 -9.52 7.79
N PHE A 127 -9.92 -10.46 6.87
CA PHE A 127 -9.17 -10.52 5.62
C PHE A 127 -9.52 -9.36 4.68
N LEU A 128 -10.82 -9.02 4.57
CA LEU A 128 -11.28 -7.87 3.80
C LEU A 128 -10.74 -6.55 4.34
N ALA A 129 -10.75 -6.36 5.66
CA ALA A 129 -10.20 -5.15 6.27
C ALA A 129 -8.73 -4.95 5.89
N LYS A 130 -7.93 -6.01 5.94
CA LYS A 130 -6.52 -5.99 5.57
C LYS A 130 -6.31 -5.73 4.07
N LEU A 131 -7.10 -6.38 3.22
CA LEU A 131 -7.05 -6.16 1.77
C LEU A 131 -7.39 -4.71 1.42
N ILE A 132 -8.41 -4.12 2.05
CA ILE A 132 -8.79 -2.72 1.85
C ILE A 132 -7.63 -1.79 2.22
N VAL A 133 -6.97 -2.00 3.37
CA VAL A 133 -5.85 -1.15 3.79
C VAL A 133 -4.70 -1.19 2.75
N VAL A 134 -4.35 -2.37 2.24
CA VAL A 134 -3.29 -2.51 1.23
C VAL A 134 -3.69 -1.87 -0.09
N VAL A 135 -4.89 -2.16 -0.59
CA VAL A 135 -5.38 -1.65 -1.89
C VAL A 135 -5.50 -0.12 -1.84
N VAL A 136 -6.09 0.44 -0.79
CA VAL A 136 -6.24 1.90 -0.64
C VAL A 136 -4.87 2.57 -0.56
N SER A 137 -3.92 2.00 0.19
CA SER A 137 -2.58 2.58 0.31
C SER A 137 -1.80 2.52 -1.01
N ALA A 138 -1.87 1.39 -1.72
CA ALA A 138 -1.21 1.23 -3.02
C ALA A 138 -1.82 2.15 -4.07
N PHE A 139 -3.15 2.30 -4.07
CA PHE A 139 -3.87 3.21 -4.93
C PHE A 139 -3.46 4.66 -4.65
N LEU A 140 -3.48 5.11 -3.39
CA LEU A 140 -3.13 6.49 -3.03
C LEU A 140 -1.69 6.87 -3.38
N VAL A 141 -0.77 5.90 -3.43
CA VAL A 141 0.63 6.14 -3.79
C VAL A 141 0.88 6.11 -5.30
N SER A 142 0.06 5.34 -6.04
CA SER A 142 0.30 5.06 -7.47
C SER A 142 -0.70 5.73 -8.42
N ALA A 143 -1.80 6.27 -7.90
CA ALA A 143 -2.80 7.04 -8.65
C ALA A 143 -2.32 8.47 -8.90
#